data_AF-A0AA96DLE6-F1
#
_entry.id   AF-A0AA96DLE6-F1
#
_cell.length_a   1.000
_cell.length_b   1.000
_cell.length_c   1.000
_cell.angle_alpha   90.00
_cell.angle_beta   90.00
_cell.angle_gamma   90.00
#
_symmetry.space_group_name_H-M   'P 1'
#
loop_
_entity.id
_entity.type
_entity.pdbx_description
1 polymer ?
#
loop_
_entity_poly.entity_id
_entity_poly.type
_entity_poly.pdbx_seq_one_letter_code
_entity_poly.pdbx_strand_id
1 'polypeptide(L)' 'MNISIIWDNIIRKKMKVIINGQDKILEDNLSLKEIIENLNIEDKVMACAVNMDIVKKESWSSYIPKDNDTIELLNFVGGG' A
#
# COMPACT_ATOMS: atom_id res chain seq x y z
N MET A 1 5.50 -6.09 -29.04
CA MET A 1 5.13 -5.27 -27.86
C MET A 1 3.67 -4.87 -28.03
N ASN A 2 2.80 -5.17 -27.05
CA ASN A 2 1.36 -4.90 -27.19
C ASN A 2 1.09 -3.41 -26.92
N ILE A 3 0.52 -2.72 -27.91
CA ILE A 3 0.24 -1.28 -27.85
C ILE A 3 -0.68 -0.96 -26.65
N SER A 4 -1.61 -1.84 -26.30
CA SER A 4 -2.54 -1.67 -25.17
C SER A 4 -1.80 -1.52 -23.83
N ILE A 5 -0.74 -2.32 -23.60
CA ILE A 5 0.06 -2.27 -22.37
C ILE A 5 0.81 -0.94 -22.23
N ILE A 6 1.22 -0.35 -23.36
CA ILE A 6 1.91 0.94 -23.38
C ILE A 6 0.94 2.05 -22.95
N TRP A 7 -0.31 2.03 -23.44
CA TRP A 7 -1.34 2.98 -23.02
C TRP A 7 -1.71 2.83 -21.55
N ASP A 8 -1.85 1.61 -21.05
CA ASP A 8 -2.15 1.36 -19.64
C ASP A 8 -1.10 1.96 -18.72
N ASN A 9 0.19 1.90 -19.07
CA ASN A 9 1.26 2.51 -18.27
C ASN A 9 1.30 4.06 -18.35
N ILE A 10 0.75 4.66 -19.42
CA ILE A 10 0.73 6.12 -19.61
C ILE A 10 -0.43 6.78 -18.85
N ILE A 11 -1.57 6.09 -18.68
CA ILE A 11 -2.81 6.67 -18.12
C ILE A 11 -2.95 6.45 -16.61
N ARG A 12 -2.08 5.65 -15.98
CA ARG A 12 -2.20 5.36 -14.54
C ARG A 12 -2.10 6.63 -13.71
N LYS A 13 -3.16 6.87 -12.95
CA LYS A 13 -3.22 7.97 -12.01
C LYS A 13 -2.42 7.62 -10.77
N LYS A 14 -1.67 8.61 -10.28
CA LYS A 14 -0.83 8.49 -9.10
C LYS A 14 -1.55 9.09 -7.89
N MET A 15 -1.24 8.55 -6.71
CA MET A 15 -1.59 9.14 -5.43
C MET A 15 -0.34 9.30 -4.56
N LYS A 16 -0.35 10.29 -3.68
CA LYS A 16 0.62 10.46 -2.61
C LYS A 16 0.06 9.81 -1.34
N VAL A 17 0.86 9.00 -0.66
CA VAL A 17 0.52 8.43 0.66
C VAL A 17 1.72 8.55 1.60
N ILE A 18 1.50 8.45 2.90
CA ILE A 18 2.56 8.45 3.91
C ILE A 18 2.64 7.03 4.47
N ILE A 19 3.73 6.30 4.26
CA ILE A 19 3.91 4.93 4.76
C ILE A 19 5.01 4.92 5.83
N ASN A 20 4.67 4.56 7.07
CA ASN A 20 5.59 4.58 8.22
C ASN A 20 6.35 5.91 8.32
N GLY A 21 5.63 7.03 8.17
CA GLY A 21 6.19 8.39 8.17
C GLY A 21 6.94 8.83 6.91
N GLN A 22 7.00 8.01 5.85
CA GLN A 22 7.67 8.36 4.59
C GLN A 22 6.68 8.63 3.45
N ASP A 23 6.83 9.80 2.80
CA ASP A 23 6.07 10.13 1.60
C ASP A 23 6.39 9.16 0.44
N LYS A 24 5.34 8.57 -0.15
CA LYS A 24 5.43 7.70 -1.34
C LYS A 24 4.42 8.12 -2.39
N ILE A 25 4.80 7.96 -3.66
CA ILE A 25 3.91 8.11 -4.81
C ILE A 25 3.66 6.72 -5.38
N LEU A 26 2.39 6.30 -5.43
CA LEU A 26 1.94 4.97 -5.85
C LEU A 26 0.88 5.10 -6.95
N GLU A 27 0.55 4.00 -7.63
CA GLU A 27 -0.68 3.98 -8.45
C GLU A 27 -1.90 4.09 -7.52
N ASP A 28 -2.93 4.81 -7.96
CA ASP A 28 -4.12 5.12 -7.14
C ASP A 28 -5.11 3.96 -6.99
N ASN A 29 -4.80 2.80 -7.57
CA ASN A 29 -5.65 1.61 -7.59
C ASN A 29 -5.02 0.40 -6.88
N LEU A 30 -3.94 0.60 -6.11
CA LEU A 30 -3.32 -0.48 -5.34
C LEU A 30 -4.04 -0.71 -4.02
N SER A 31 -4.38 -1.97 -3.76
CA SER A 31 -4.81 -2.43 -2.45
C SER A 31 -3.67 -2.41 -1.44
N LEU A 32 -3.99 -2.44 -0.14
CA LEU A 32 -2.97 -2.58 0.91
C LEU A 32 -2.08 -3.81 0.69
N LYS A 33 -2.67 -4.93 0.25
CA LYS A 33 -1.92 -6.16 -0.05
C LYS A 33 -0.89 -5.93 -1.16
N GLU A 34 -1.29 -5.32 -2.27
CA GLU A 34 -0.38 -5.02 -3.39
C GLU A 34 0.71 -4.01 -2.99
N ILE A 35 0.38 -3.03 -2.14
CA ILE A 35 1.37 -2.09 -1.60
C ILE A 35 2.42 -2.84 -0.76
N ILE A 36 1.99 -3.73 0.15
CA ILE A 36 2.88 -4.54 0.99
C ILE A 36 3.78 -5.46 0.14
N GLU A 37 3.20 -6.09 -0.87
CA GLU A 37 3.93 -6.95 -1.83
C GLU A 37 4.96 -6.15 -2.63
N ASN A 38 4.59 -4.97 -3.15
CA ASN A 38 5.49 -4.08 -3.90
C ASN A 38 6.65 -3.56 -3.03
N LEU A 39 6.45 -3.47 -1.71
CA LEU A 39 7.50 -3.12 -0.75
C LEU A 39 8.40 -4.32 -0.39
N ASN A 40 8.06 -5.54 -0.82
CA ASN A 40 8.74 -6.80 -0.49
C ASN A 40 8.89 -7.04 1.03
N ILE A 41 7.81 -6.78 1.78
CA ILE A 41 7.80 -6.93 3.26
C ILE A 41 6.63 -7.78 3.79
N GLU A 42 5.94 -8.53 2.94
CA GLU A 42 4.76 -9.34 3.34
C GLU A 42 5.02 -10.16 4.61
N ASP A 43 6.12 -10.93 4.62
CA ASP A 43 6.49 -11.82 5.74
C ASP A 43 6.81 -11.08 7.05
N LYS A 44 6.93 -9.75 7.03
CA LYS A 44 7.27 -8.92 8.19
C LYS A 44 6.07 -8.18 8.76
N VAL A 45 5.06 -7.90 7.93
CA VAL A 45 3.91 -7.06 8.32
C VAL A 45 2.86 -7.88 9.06
N MET A 46 2.64 -7.53 10.32
CA MET A 46 1.68 -8.20 11.20
C MET A 46 0.35 -7.48 11.29
N ALA A 47 0.36 -6.14 11.17
CA ALA A 47 -0.84 -5.32 11.22
C ALA A 47 -0.69 -4.08 10.33
N CYS A 48 -1.83 -3.55 9.88
CA CYS A 48 -1.92 -2.31 9.11
C CYS A 48 -2.96 -1.38 9.75
N ALA A 49 -2.60 -0.11 9.92
CA ALA A 49 -3.54 0.95 10.25
C ALA A 49 -3.55 1.99 9.13
N VAL A 50 -4.72 2.49 8.76
CA VAL A 50 -4.88 3.61 7.84
C VAL A 50 -5.55 4.75 8.58
N ASN A 51 -4.89 5.91 8.64
CA ASN A 51 -5.34 7.08 9.41
C ASN A 51 -5.67 6.75 10.87
N MET A 52 -4.83 5.93 11.51
CA MET A 52 -5.00 5.41 12.88
C MET A 52 -6.11 4.36 13.06
N ASP A 53 -6.87 4.02 12.01
CA ASP A 53 -7.87 2.96 12.05
C ASP A 53 -7.29 1.62 11.61
N ILE A 54 -7.44 0.59 12.43
CA ILE A 54 -6.95 -0.76 12.13
C ILE A 54 -7.73 -1.36 10.95
N VAL A 55 -7.02 -1.74 9.89
CA VAL A 55 -7.61 -2.48 8.76
C VAL A 55 -7.39 -3.97 8.98
N LYS A 56 -8.49 -4.72 9.09
CA LYS A 56 -8.42 -6.17 9.29
C LYS A 56 -7.76 -6.88 8.10
N LYS A 57 -7.02 -7.97 8.36
CA LYS A 57 -6.18 -8.65 7.36
C LYS A 57 -6.97 -9.14 6.14
N GLU A 58 -8.18 -9.64 6.38
CA GLU A 58 -9.16 -10.07 5.38
C GLU A 58 -9.61 -8.94 4.44
N SER A 59 -9.47 -7.67 4.86
CA SER A 59 -9.78 -6.50 4.03
C SER A 59 -8.60 -6.00 3.22
N TRP A 60 -7.37 -6.47 3.46
CA TRP A 60 -6.16 -5.90 2.81
C TRP A 60 -6.16 -6.03 1.29
N SER A 61 -6.76 -7.08 0.74
CA SER A 61 -6.87 -7.30 -0.72
C SER A 61 -7.92 -6.41 -1.40
N SER A 62 -8.80 -5.76 -0.64
CA SER A 62 -9.90 -4.93 -1.16
C SER A 62 -9.85 -3.48 -0.71
N TYR A 63 -9.10 -3.18 0.36
CA TYR A 63 -8.92 -1.82 0.84
C TYR A 63 -7.93 -1.08 -0.06
N ILE A 64 -8.40 -0.03 -0.73
CA ILE A 64 -7.61 0.87 -1.56
C ILE A 64 -7.41 2.18 -0.78
N PRO A 65 -6.19 2.53 -0.35
CA PRO A 65 -5.91 3.82 0.28
C PRO A 65 -6.21 4.99 -0.65
N LYS A 66 -6.47 6.15 -0.07
CA LYS A 66 -6.73 7.40 -0.79
C LYS A 66 -5.52 8.32 -0.76
N ASP A 67 -5.56 9.32 -1.63
CA ASP A 67 -4.57 10.38 -1.64
C ASP A 67 -4.46 11.06 -0.26
N ASN A 68 -3.23 11.18 0.23
CA ASN A 68 -2.80 11.68 1.54
C ASN A 68 -3.15 10.80 2.74
N ASP A 69 -3.59 9.54 2.54
CA ASP A 69 -3.73 8.60 3.64
C ASP A 69 -2.37 8.30 4.31
N THR A 70 -2.39 8.17 5.63
CA THR A 70 -1.25 7.68 6.43
C THR A 70 -1.44 6.19 6.70
N ILE A 71 -0.46 5.39 6.33
CA ILE A 71 -0.46 3.93 6.44
C ILE A 71 0.67 3.53 7.39
N GLU A 72 0.31 2.89 8.50
CA GLU A 72 1.26 2.32 9.46
C GLU A 72 1.29 0.80 9.30
N LEU A 73 2.40 0.30 8.76
CA LEU A 73 2.70 -1.12 8.60
C LEU A 73 3.57 -1.57 9.78
N LEU A 74 2.94 -2.27 10.70
CA LEU A 74 3.54 -2.70 11.96
C LEU A 74 4.16 -4.09 11.79
N ASN A 75 5.44 -4.19 12.11
CA ASN A 75 6.17 -5.45 12.15
C ASN A 75 6.40 -5.87 13.61
N PHE A 76 6.62 -7.16 13.83
CA PHE A 76 7.04 -7.63 15.14
C PHE A 76 8.45 -7.10 15.44
N VAL A 77 8.58 -6.24 16.46
CA VAL A 77 9.88 -5.96 17.08
C VAL A 77 10.02 -6.95 18.23
N GLY A 78 10.77 -8.03 18.01
CA GLY A 78 11.07 -8.98 19.07
C GLY A 78 11.80 -8.27 20.20
N GLY A 79 11.18 -8.18 21.37
CA GLY A 79 11.77 -7.56 22.54
C GLY A 79 11.50 -8.41 23.78
N GLY A 80 12.52 -9.16 24.22
CA GLY A 80 12.55 -9.91 25.49
C GLY A 80 12.17 -11.37 25.37
#